data_AF-A0A7L4P202-F1
#
_entry.id   AF-A0A7L4P202-F1
#
_cell.length_a   1.000
_cell.length_b   1.000
_cell.length_c   1.000
_cell.angle_alpha   90.00
_cell.angle_beta   90.00
_cell.angle_gamma   90.00
#
_symmetry.space_group_name_H-M   'P 1'
#
loop_
_entity.id
_entity.type
_entity.pdbx_description
1 polymer ?
#
loop_
_entity_poly.entity_id
_entity_poly.type
_entity_poly.pdbx_seq_one_letter_code
_entity_poly.pdbx_strand_id
1 'polypeptide(L)'
;MTIVKLIAPIGCLNYKQYKLSDFFESFSKYEFELSKKRNEVNKYDNSLVMYFKKDFLYIENSFGVCPECYSKSVSPDGYNDRLLYFYYEGAVNAKIKRYTCDNCGNNFITDLNEVVEPGCNYTRGFKEKVLEFVSLFFGSVRKIAYKVKKDTGINISHTTIENWILETQNENKDIIREYSGYYEFDVEHTKINGEWNYRYTLFDSIHNISVADEIYSEETKDQIKDFLDVNTRNQNKISITSDLDHKYKPIIEKLGFKHQWCLIHARKNMKKIIKEYLKENSIEKDDREKIKDHENIIFDLFESTSYKKVRKDFNDILNKVEDYPEIIRQIILKQIMPHFETYFLFLKDPKVPKTTNQIENYFQKTLPKHIKRIMKTTEGVMTRIWQRKKLWDQRNLKTT
;
A
#
# COMPACT_ATOMS: atom_id res chain seq x y z
N MET A 1 -66.73 36.48 1.64
CA MET A 1 -65.58 35.58 1.85
C MET A 1 -65.15 35.04 0.51
N THR A 2 -64.10 35.63 -0.06
CA THR A 2 -63.64 35.33 -1.42
C THR A 2 -62.55 34.26 -1.31
N ILE A 3 -62.78 33.09 -1.91
CA ILE A 3 -61.83 31.98 -1.93
C ILE A 3 -60.68 32.36 -2.86
N VAL A 4 -59.50 32.62 -2.30
CA VAL A 4 -58.27 32.84 -3.07
C VAL A 4 -57.71 31.47 -3.47
N LYS A 5 -57.79 31.14 -4.77
CA LYS A 5 -57.01 30.03 -5.34
C LYS A 5 -55.54 30.44 -5.36
N LEU A 6 -54.71 29.80 -4.54
CA LEU A 6 -53.25 29.86 -4.66
C LEU A 6 -52.84 29.14 -5.95
N ILE A 7 -52.51 29.92 -6.98
CA ILE A 7 -51.81 29.41 -8.16
C ILE A 7 -50.32 29.42 -7.83
N ALA A 8 -49.67 28.26 -7.85
CA ALA A 8 -48.23 28.18 -7.67
C ALA A 8 -47.52 28.99 -8.76
N PRO A 9 -46.46 29.77 -8.43
CA PRO A 9 -45.76 30.54 -9.43
C PRO A 9 -45.08 29.59 -10.43
N ILE A 10 -45.51 29.66 -11.69
CA ILE A 10 -44.83 29.06 -12.84
C ILE A 10 -43.63 29.99 -13.15
N GLY A 11 -42.66 30.02 -12.25
CA GLY A 11 -41.33 30.52 -12.53
C GLY A 11 -40.48 29.34 -12.91
N CYS A 12 -39.85 29.37 -14.08
CA CYS A 12 -38.86 28.37 -14.49
C CYS A 12 -37.86 28.16 -13.34
N LEU A 13 -37.95 27.02 -12.67
CA LEU A 13 -36.90 26.53 -11.80
C LEU A 13 -35.68 26.30 -12.70
N ASN A 14 -34.77 27.28 -12.73
CA ASN A 14 -33.46 27.09 -13.33
C ASN A 14 -32.82 25.93 -12.59
N TYR A 15 -32.63 24.83 -13.31
CA TYR A 15 -31.99 23.63 -12.79
C TYR A 15 -30.52 23.95 -12.52
N LYS A 16 -30.22 24.41 -11.30
CA LYS A 16 -28.85 24.63 -10.87
C LYS A 16 -28.33 23.30 -10.34
N GLN A 17 -27.63 22.57 -11.19
CA GLN A 17 -26.94 21.36 -10.77
C GLN A 17 -25.74 21.78 -9.91
N TYR A 18 -25.87 21.61 -8.60
CA TYR A 18 -24.77 21.78 -7.68
C TYR A 18 -23.83 20.59 -7.76
N LYS A 19 -22.53 20.85 -7.81
CA LYS A 19 -21.47 19.85 -7.80
C LYS A 19 -20.90 19.73 -6.40
N LEU A 20 -20.29 18.58 -6.12
CA LEU A 20 -19.67 18.34 -4.80
C LEU A 20 -18.57 19.37 -4.46
N SER A 21 -17.90 19.92 -5.48
CA SER A 21 -16.90 20.98 -5.38
C SER A 21 -17.48 22.32 -4.91
N ASP A 22 -18.77 22.56 -5.12
CA ASP A 22 -19.44 23.78 -4.65
C ASP A 22 -19.57 23.80 -3.11
N PHE A 23 -19.38 22.66 -2.44
CA PHE A 23 -19.52 22.51 -0.99
C PHE A 23 -18.18 22.25 -0.27
N PHE A 24 -17.15 21.79 -1.00
CA PHE A 24 -15.87 21.41 -0.43
C PHE A 24 -14.71 21.85 -1.32
N GLU A 25 -13.99 22.88 -0.89
CA GLU A 25 -12.89 23.53 -1.63
C GLU A 25 -11.74 22.56 -1.98
N SER A 26 -11.53 21.51 -1.18
CA SER A 26 -10.53 20.46 -1.43
C SER A 26 -10.78 19.62 -2.69
N PHE A 27 -12.00 19.65 -3.24
CA PHE A 27 -12.35 18.97 -4.49
C PHE A 27 -12.23 19.85 -5.74
N SER A 28 -12.04 21.17 -5.59
CA SER A 28 -11.89 22.11 -6.71
C SER A 28 -10.69 21.77 -7.61
N LYS A 29 -9.61 21.24 -7.03
CA LYS A 29 -8.40 20.83 -7.79
C LYS A 29 -8.65 19.70 -8.80
N TYR A 30 -9.65 18.85 -8.55
CA TYR A 30 -10.00 17.76 -9.46
C TYR A 30 -10.87 18.23 -10.63
N GLU A 31 -11.49 19.41 -10.49
CA GLU A 31 -12.37 19.98 -11.51
C GLU A 31 -11.59 20.72 -12.60
N PHE A 32 -10.41 21.26 -12.26
CA PHE A 32 -9.55 21.99 -13.20
C PHE A 32 -8.87 21.08 -14.25
N GLU A 33 -8.73 19.78 -13.97
CA GLU A 33 -8.14 18.84 -14.93
C GLU A 33 -9.14 18.25 -15.95
N LEU A 34 -10.43 18.20 -15.60
CA LEU A 34 -11.45 17.59 -16.47
C LEU A 34 -11.89 18.50 -17.62
N SER A 35 -11.80 19.82 -17.46
CA SER A 35 -12.24 20.79 -18.48
C SER A 35 -11.18 21.08 -19.55
N LYS A 36 -9.88 20.90 -19.26
CA LYS A 36 -8.79 21.09 -20.24
C LYS A 36 -8.68 19.99 -21.30
N LYS A 37 -9.10 18.77 -21.00
CA LYS A 37 -8.91 17.61 -21.90
C LYS A 37 -9.74 17.60 -23.19
N ARG A 38 -10.69 18.52 -23.38
CA ARG A 38 -11.61 18.46 -24.52
C ARG A 38 -11.06 19.01 -25.84
N ASN A 39 -9.89 19.64 -25.88
CA ASN A 39 -9.24 20.08 -27.13
C ASN A 39 -7.71 20.27 -26.98
N GLU A 40 -7.02 19.38 -26.26
CA GLU A 40 -5.56 19.43 -26.18
C GLU A 40 -4.97 18.29 -27.03
N VAL A 41 -4.10 18.64 -27.98
CA VAL A 41 -3.22 17.69 -28.67
C VAL A 41 -2.32 17.07 -27.59
N ASN A 42 -2.58 15.83 -27.19
CA ASN A 42 -1.69 15.11 -26.28
C ASN A 42 -0.42 14.76 -27.04
N LYS A 43 0.64 15.56 -26.83
CA LYS A 43 1.98 15.25 -27.34
C LYS A 43 2.59 14.16 -26.47
N TYR A 44 2.59 12.93 -26.97
CA TYR A 44 3.54 11.90 -26.57
C TYR A 44 4.88 12.17 -27.29
N ASP A 45 6.01 11.65 -26.81
CA ASP A 45 7.39 12.14 -27.03
C ASP A 45 7.61 12.79 -28.40
N ASN A 46 7.71 14.14 -28.46
CA ASN A 46 7.97 15.13 -29.55
C ASN A 46 7.66 14.80 -31.04
N SER A 47 7.16 13.61 -31.34
CA SER A 47 7.20 12.92 -32.62
C SER A 47 5.87 12.27 -32.94
N LEU A 48 4.99 11.99 -31.97
CA LEU A 48 3.65 11.45 -32.21
C LEU A 48 2.59 12.55 -32.20
N VAL A 49 1.72 12.54 -33.20
CA VAL A 49 0.60 13.48 -33.37
C VAL A 49 -0.71 12.72 -33.39
N MET A 50 -1.65 13.15 -32.55
CA MET A 50 -3.00 12.58 -32.42
C MET A 50 -4.06 13.67 -32.60
N TYR A 51 -5.02 13.47 -33.50
CA TYR A 51 -6.12 14.42 -33.70
C TYR A 51 -7.40 13.74 -34.18
N PHE A 52 -8.56 14.32 -33.86
CA PHE A 52 -9.86 13.81 -34.29
C PHE A 52 -10.33 14.49 -35.58
N LYS A 53 -10.88 13.71 -36.53
CA LYS A 53 -11.56 14.22 -37.73
C LYS A 53 -12.67 13.27 -38.16
N LYS A 54 -13.90 13.79 -38.27
CA LYS A 54 -15.10 13.02 -38.69
C LYS A 54 -15.23 11.68 -37.92
N ASP A 55 -15.17 11.76 -36.58
CA ASP A 55 -15.31 10.63 -35.66
C ASP A 55 -14.18 9.57 -35.67
N PHE A 56 -13.13 9.78 -36.46
CA PHE A 56 -11.91 8.96 -36.42
C PHE A 56 -10.79 9.69 -35.70
N LEU A 57 -10.03 8.95 -34.91
CA LEU A 57 -8.75 9.39 -34.33
C LEU A 57 -7.62 9.11 -35.33
N TYR A 58 -6.95 10.13 -35.81
CA TYR A 58 -5.78 9.98 -36.66
C TYR A 58 -4.52 10.00 -35.80
N ILE A 59 -3.62 9.05 -36.07
CA ILE A 59 -2.35 8.92 -35.34
C ILE A 59 -1.20 8.83 -36.35
N GLU A 60 -0.29 9.79 -36.30
CA GLU A 60 0.82 9.93 -37.24
C GLU A 60 2.10 10.43 -36.57
N ASN A 61 3.24 10.17 -37.19
CA ASN A 61 4.51 10.76 -36.77
C ASN A 61 4.67 12.16 -37.35
N SER A 62 5.08 13.14 -36.53
CA SER A 62 5.43 14.50 -36.94
C SER A 62 6.66 14.52 -37.85
N PHE A 63 7.61 13.61 -37.60
CA PHE A 63 8.76 13.35 -38.45
C PHE A 63 8.84 11.85 -38.72
N GLY A 64 8.36 11.41 -39.88
CA GLY A 64 8.47 10.00 -40.26
C GLY A 64 9.94 9.65 -40.51
N VAL A 65 10.49 8.75 -39.69
CA VAL A 65 11.85 8.22 -39.84
C VAL A 65 11.73 6.75 -40.17
N CYS A 66 12.36 6.31 -41.26
CA CYS A 66 12.39 4.90 -41.62
C CYS A 66 13.11 4.10 -40.53
N PRO A 67 12.51 3.05 -39.95
CA PRO A 67 13.14 2.27 -38.89
C PRO A 67 14.32 1.42 -39.38
N GLU A 68 14.41 1.13 -40.69
CA GLU A 68 15.45 0.29 -41.29
C GLU A 68 16.70 1.08 -41.68
N CYS A 69 16.53 2.24 -42.34
CA CYS A 69 17.67 3.02 -42.85
C CYS A 69 17.79 4.42 -42.24
N TYR A 70 16.93 4.77 -41.27
CA TYR A 70 16.89 6.06 -40.58
C TYR A 70 16.71 7.29 -41.49
N SER A 71 16.35 7.08 -42.76
CA SER A 71 16.03 8.17 -43.69
C SER A 71 14.77 8.91 -43.24
N LYS A 72 14.82 10.25 -43.36
CA LYS A 72 13.67 11.14 -43.18
C LYS A 72 12.85 11.33 -44.46
N SER A 73 13.34 10.81 -45.60
CA SER A 73 12.59 10.81 -46.86
C SER A 73 11.61 9.65 -46.83
N VAL A 74 10.38 9.95 -46.41
CA VAL A 74 9.29 8.99 -46.34
C VAL A 74 8.02 9.61 -46.88
N SER A 75 7.30 8.82 -47.68
CA SER A 75 6.05 9.21 -48.30
C SER A 75 4.86 8.57 -47.59
N PRO A 76 3.78 9.32 -47.29
CA PRO A 76 2.52 8.77 -46.82
C PRO A 76 1.93 7.67 -47.72
N ASP A 77 1.64 6.50 -47.17
CA ASP A 77 1.06 5.34 -47.88
C ASP A 77 -0.28 4.88 -47.28
N GLY A 78 -1.19 5.82 -47.04
CA GLY A 78 -2.52 5.55 -46.50
C GLY A 78 -2.53 5.28 -44.99
N TYR A 79 -3.48 4.44 -44.54
CA TYR A 79 -3.77 4.21 -43.14
C TYR A 79 -4.14 2.75 -42.87
N ASN A 80 -3.87 2.30 -41.64
CA ASN A 80 -4.46 1.10 -41.07
C ASN A 80 -5.53 1.48 -40.04
N ASP A 81 -6.67 0.81 -40.10
CA ASP A 81 -7.74 0.99 -39.13
C ASP A 81 -7.48 0.10 -37.89
N ARG A 82 -7.64 0.67 -36.70
CA ARG A 82 -7.52 -0.05 -35.42
C ARG A 82 -8.52 0.48 -34.42
N LEU A 83 -9.17 -0.42 -33.70
CA LEU A 83 -10.02 -0.06 -32.57
C LEU A 83 -9.15 0.11 -31.32
N LEU A 84 -9.20 1.29 -30.70
CA LEU A 84 -8.51 1.59 -29.46
C LEU A 84 -9.51 1.87 -28.34
N TYR A 85 -9.21 1.40 -27.14
CA TYR A 85 -10.02 1.61 -25.94
C TYR A 85 -9.33 2.63 -25.04
N PHE A 86 -9.91 3.81 -24.95
CA PHE A 86 -9.52 4.84 -24.01
C PHE A 86 -10.49 4.86 -22.83
N TYR A 87 -10.00 5.20 -21.64
CA TYR A 87 -10.84 5.09 -20.44
C TYR A 87 -11.99 6.10 -20.46
N TYR A 88 -11.73 7.34 -20.89
CA TYR A 88 -12.72 8.42 -20.83
C TYR A 88 -13.55 8.54 -22.10
N GLU A 89 -12.93 8.28 -23.25
CA GLU A 89 -13.53 8.41 -24.58
C GLU A 89 -14.23 7.11 -25.02
N GLY A 90 -13.94 5.99 -24.37
CA GLY A 90 -14.50 4.68 -24.71
C GLY A 90 -13.83 4.07 -25.94
N ALA A 91 -14.63 3.41 -26.77
CA ALA A 91 -14.17 2.73 -27.97
C ALA A 91 -14.00 3.73 -29.12
N VAL A 92 -12.78 3.87 -29.63
CA VAL A 92 -12.40 4.85 -30.64
C VAL A 92 -11.81 4.15 -31.86
N ASN A 93 -12.39 4.39 -33.04
CA ASN A 93 -11.82 3.95 -34.30
C ASN A 93 -10.65 4.87 -34.68
N ALA A 94 -9.44 4.30 -34.73
CA ALA A 94 -8.23 5.02 -35.06
C ALA A 94 -7.73 4.68 -36.48
N LYS A 95 -7.21 5.69 -37.16
CA LYS A 95 -6.51 5.60 -38.45
C LYS A 95 -5.03 5.86 -38.22
N ILE A 96 -4.25 4.79 -38.27
CA ILE A 96 -2.80 4.80 -38.03
C ILE A 96 -2.10 5.02 -39.36
N LYS A 97 -1.30 6.09 -39.45
CA LYS A 97 -0.59 6.45 -40.68
C LYS A 97 0.41 5.36 -41.09
N ARG A 98 0.49 5.10 -42.39
CA ARG A 98 1.54 4.29 -43.00
C ARG A 98 2.47 5.15 -43.83
N TYR A 99 3.71 4.68 -43.95
CA TYR A 99 4.77 5.34 -44.67
C TYR A 99 5.57 4.33 -45.50
N THR A 100 6.01 4.78 -46.67
CA THR A 100 7.02 4.09 -47.50
C THR A 100 8.29 4.93 -47.49
N CYS A 101 9.43 4.31 -47.25
CA CYS A 101 10.71 5.01 -47.33
C CYS A 101 11.15 5.18 -48.77
N ASP A 102 11.42 6.42 -49.19
CA ASP A 102 11.85 6.70 -50.57
C ASP A 102 13.28 6.22 -50.85
N ASN A 103 14.07 5.99 -49.80
CA ASN A 103 15.48 5.57 -49.91
C ASN A 103 15.64 4.04 -50.04
N CYS A 104 14.95 3.25 -49.20
CA CYS A 104 15.10 1.80 -49.17
C CYS A 104 13.83 1.03 -49.55
N GLY A 105 12.71 1.71 -49.82
CA GLY A 105 11.43 1.09 -50.15
C GLY A 105 10.70 0.42 -48.97
N ASN A 106 11.25 0.46 -47.75
CA ASN A 106 10.62 -0.18 -46.60
C ASN A 106 9.28 0.46 -46.24
N ASN A 107 8.28 -0.37 -45.96
CA ASN A 107 6.95 0.05 -45.53
C ASN A 107 6.81 -0.12 -44.02
N PHE A 108 6.39 0.94 -43.35
CA PHE A 108 6.21 0.92 -41.90
C PHE A 108 5.00 1.75 -41.48
N ILE A 109 4.58 1.55 -40.23
CA ILE A 109 3.44 2.27 -39.63
C ILE A 109 3.95 3.18 -38.52
N THR A 110 3.15 4.19 -38.17
CA THR A 110 3.37 4.99 -36.96
C THR A 110 3.58 4.08 -35.76
N ASP A 111 4.66 4.31 -34.99
CA ASP A 111 4.88 3.60 -33.74
C ASP A 111 3.84 4.04 -32.70
N LEU A 112 3.15 3.06 -32.13
CA LEU A 112 2.11 3.27 -31.12
C LEU A 112 2.53 2.83 -29.73
N ASN A 113 3.78 2.40 -29.55
CA ASN A 113 4.26 1.83 -28.29
C ASN A 113 4.06 2.75 -27.10
N GLU A 114 4.04 4.06 -27.28
CA GLU A 114 3.75 5.03 -26.21
C GLU A 114 2.26 5.10 -25.82
N VAL A 115 1.36 4.76 -26.74
CA VAL A 115 -0.09 4.82 -26.55
C VAL A 115 -0.65 3.47 -26.13
N VAL A 116 -0.17 2.38 -26.72
CA VAL A 116 -0.69 1.02 -26.53
C VAL A 116 0.43 -0.01 -26.65
N GLU A 117 0.38 -1.04 -25.80
CA GLU A 117 1.34 -2.15 -25.86
C GLU A 117 1.16 -2.96 -27.17
N PRO A 118 2.25 -3.56 -27.70
CA PRO A 118 2.17 -4.44 -28.87
C PRO A 118 1.07 -5.51 -28.71
N GLY A 119 0.23 -5.68 -29.73
CA GLY A 119 -0.85 -6.67 -29.72
C GLY A 119 -2.06 -6.36 -28.83
N CYS A 120 -2.08 -5.23 -28.12
CA CYS A 120 -3.19 -4.82 -27.25
C CYS A 120 -4.12 -3.81 -27.93
N ASN A 121 -5.39 -3.69 -27.51
CA ASN A 121 -6.27 -2.59 -27.94
C ASN A 121 -6.57 -1.58 -26.83
N TYR A 122 -6.18 -1.88 -25.59
CA TYR A 122 -6.33 -0.98 -24.46
C TYR A 122 -5.13 -0.04 -24.39
N THR A 123 -5.39 1.26 -24.32
CA THR A 123 -4.30 2.22 -24.17
C THR A 123 -3.61 2.06 -22.82
N ARG A 124 -2.36 2.50 -22.71
CA ARG A 124 -1.61 2.51 -21.45
C ARG A 124 -2.36 3.26 -20.36
N GLY A 125 -2.93 4.43 -20.70
CA GLY A 125 -3.78 5.20 -19.79
C GLY A 125 -5.04 4.44 -19.33
N PHE A 126 -5.63 3.59 -20.18
CA PHE A 126 -6.72 2.70 -19.77
C PHE A 126 -6.24 1.68 -18.73
N LYS A 127 -5.14 0.99 -19.01
CA LYS A 127 -4.53 -0.01 -18.12
C LYS A 127 -4.15 0.62 -16.77
N GLU A 128 -3.48 1.76 -16.78
CA GLU A 128 -3.13 2.54 -15.59
C GLU A 128 -4.35 2.88 -14.74
N LYS A 129 -5.44 3.33 -15.37
CA LYS A 129 -6.68 3.67 -14.64
C LYS A 129 -7.32 2.45 -13.99
N VAL A 130 -7.28 1.30 -14.66
CA VAL A 130 -7.75 0.03 -14.09
C VAL A 130 -6.87 -0.42 -12.93
N LEU A 131 -5.55 -0.31 -13.03
CA LEU A 131 -4.62 -0.65 -11.93
C LEU A 131 -4.75 0.31 -10.75
N GLU A 132 -5.06 1.59 -10.98
CA GLU A 132 -5.43 2.54 -9.94
C GLU A 132 -6.65 2.05 -9.14
N PHE A 133 -7.67 1.53 -9.82
CA PHE A 133 -8.82 0.92 -9.15
C PHE A 133 -8.48 -0.33 -8.36
N VAL A 134 -7.59 -1.19 -8.86
CA VAL A 134 -7.11 -2.35 -8.09
C VAL A 134 -6.46 -1.90 -6.78
N SER A 135 -5.69 -0.82 -6.86
CA SER A 135 -4.95 -0.27 -5.73
C SER A 135 -5.88 0.42 -4.72
N LEU A 136 -6.88 1.17 -5.19
CA LEU A 136 -7.83 1.90 -4.33
C LEU A 136 -8.95 1.03 -3.77
N PHE A 137 -9.45 0.06 -4.54
CA PHE A 137 -10.58 -0.76 -4.15
C PHE A 137 -10.12 -2.12 -3.62
N PHE A 138 -10.59 -2.48 -2.43
CA PHE A 138 -10.44 -3.82 -1.87
C PHE A 138 -11.42 -4.85 -2.47
N GLY A 139 -11.88 -4.59 -3.70
CA GLY A 139 -12.85 -5.40 -4.42
C GLY A 139 -12.21 -6.53 -5.23
N SER A 140 -13.02 -7.49 -5.68
CA SER A 140 -12.57 -8.51 -6.62
C SER A 140 -12.36 -7.92 -8.02
N VAL A 141 -11.50 -8.54 -8.83
CA VAL A 141 -11.30 -8.17 -10.24
C VAL A 141 -12.62 -8.13 -11.04
N ARG A 142 -13.60 -8.96 -10.67
CA ARG A 142 -14.95 -8.93 -11.26
C ARG A 142 -15.71 -7.65 -10.95
N LYS A 143 -15.59 -7.11 -9.72
CA LYS A 143 -16.18 -5.83 -9.35
C LYS A 143 -15.50 -4.67 -10.09
N ILE A 144 -14.19 -4.77 -10.31
CA ILE A 144 -13.43 -3.79 -11.09
C ILE A 144 -13.89 -3.82 -12.56
N ALA A 145 -13.97 -5.00 -13.17
CA ALA A 145 -14.51 -5.15 -14.53
C ALA A 145 -15.93 -4.58 -14.66
N TYR A 146 -16.80 -4.84 -13.70
CA TYR A 146 -18.15 -4.26 -13.64
C TYR A 146 -18.12 -2.73 -13.57
N LYS A 147 -17.24 -2.17 -12.73
CA LYS A 147 -17.05 -0.71 -12.64
C LYS A 147 -16.57 -0.13 -13.97
N VAL A 148 -15.56 -0.73 -14.58
CA VAL A 148 -15.03 -0.30 -15.89
C VAL A 148 -16.14 -0.30 -16.95
N LYS A 149 -16.96 -1.36 -17.00
CA LYS A 149 -18.11 -1.43 -17.90
C LYS A 149 -19.12 -0.31 -17.64
N LYS A 150 -19.42 -0.01 -16.37
CA LYS A 150 -20.35 1.05 -16.00
C LYS A 150 -19.82 2.44 -16.37
N ASP A 151 -18.52 2.67 -16.18
CA ASP A 151 -17.89 3.96 -16.41
C ASP A 151 -17.65 4.23 -17.91
N THR A 152 -17.35 3.19 -18.70
CA THR A 152 -16.83 3.33 -20.08
C THR A 152 -17.68 2.67 -21.16
N GLY A 153 -18.64 1.81 -20.78
CA GLY A 153 -19.36 0.93 -21.69
C GLY A 153 -18.56 -0.28 -22.21
N ILE A 154 -17.25 -0.33 -21.94
CA ILE A 154 -16.35 -1.39 -22.45
C ILE A 154 -16.41 -2.62 -21.55
N ASN A 155 -16.63 -3.78 -22.15
CA ASN A 155 -16.50 -5.07 -21.46
C ASN A 155 -15.03 -5.50 -21.44
N ILE A 156 -14.40 -5.46 -20.28
CA ILE A 156 -13.07 -6.04 -20.05
C ILE A 156 -13.18 -7.37 -19.29
N SER A 157 -12.41 -8.37 -19.70
CA SER A 157 -12.40 -9.66 -19.02
C SER A 157 -11.68 -9.56 -17.67
N HIS A 158 -12.14 -10.32 -16.67
CA HIS A 158 -11.46 -10.38 -15.38
C HIS A 158 -10.04 -10.97 -15.48
N THR A 159 -9.81 -11.85 -16.47
CA THR A 159 -8.49 -12.41 -16.77
C THR A 159 -7.53 -11.35 -17.29
N THR A 160 -7.98 -10.46 -18.17
CA THR A 160 -7.16 -9.33 -18.67
C THR A 160 -6.71 -8.43 -17.51
N ILE A 161 -7.63 -8.12 -16.60
CA ILE A 161 -7.29 -7.35 -15.39
C ILE A 161 -6.29 -8.11 -14.53
N GLU A 162 -6.48 -9.41 -14.32
CA GLU A 162 -5.54 -10.22 -13.53
C GLU A 162 -4.13 -10.23 -14.14
N ASN A 163 -4.02 -10.40 -15.46
CA ASN A 163 -2.73 -10.37 -16.15
C ASN A 163 -2.02 -9.02 -15.95
N TRP A 164 -2.74 -7.90 -16.08
CA TRP A 164 -2.17 -6.58 -15.81
C TRP A 164 -1.71 -6.41 -14.36
N ILE A 165 -2.40 -7.03 -13.40
CA ILE A 165 -1.95 -7.04 -12.01
C ILE A 165 -0.65 -7.84 -11.90
N LEU A 166 -0.58 -9.04 -12.49
CA LEU A 166 0.60 -9.90 -12.42
C LEU A 166 1.83 -9.29 -13.10
N GLU A 167 1.65 -8.47 -14.14
CA GLU A 167 2.72 -7.71 -14.80
C GLU A 167 3.33 -6.59 -13.93
N THR A 168 2.72 -6.29 -12.77
CA THR A 168 3.21 -5.23 -11.87
C THR A 168 4.60 -5.58 -11.33
N GLN A 169 5.55 -4.67 -11.51
CA GLN A 169 6.87 -4.78 -10.91
C GLN A 169 6.96 -4.03 -9.57
N ASN A 170 7.93 -4.43 -8.73
CA ASN A 170 8.25 -3.68 -7.52
C ASN A 170 9.07 -2.43 -7.86
N GLU A 171 8.41 -1.38 -8.33
CA GLU A 171 9.02 -0.13 -8.81
C GLU A 171 9.69 0.71 -7.70
N ASN A 172 9.45 0.39 -6.42
CA ASN A 172 9.78 1.29 -5.30
C ASN A 172 11.18 1.07 -4.68
N LYS A 173 12.09 0.36 -5.36
CA LYS A 173 13.46 0.15 -4.83
C LYS A 173 14.29 1.42 -4.76
N ASP A 174 13.96 2.45 -5.56
CA ASP A 174 14.84 3.62 -5.75
C ASP A 174 14.29 4.93 -5.18
N ILE A 175 13.19 4.92 -4.41
CA ILE A 175 12.56 6.18 -3.98
C ILE A 175 13.31 6.85 -2.82
N ILE A 176 13.91 6.05 -1.93
CA ILE A 176 14.74 6.54 -0.83
C ILE A 176 16.18 6.10 -1.09
N ARG A 177 17.12 7.05 -1.08
CA ARG A 177 18.56 6.74 -1.23
C ARG A 177 19.12 5.99 -0.01
N GLU A 178 18.68 6.36 1.19
CA GLU A 178 19.11 5.75 2.45
C GLU A 178 17.95 5.68 3.45
N TYR A 179 17.70 4.49 3.99
CA TYR A 179 16.71 4.30 5.05
C TYR A 179 17.22 4.82 6.41
N SER A 180 16.30 5.10 7.32
CA SER A 180 16.57 5.81 8.57
C SER A 180 17.39 5.00 9.58
N GLY A 181 17.39 3.67 9.46
CA GLY A 181 17.96 2.75 10.44
C GLY A 181 17.06 2.42 11.63
N TYR A 182 15.88 3.04 11.71
CA TYR A 182 14.83 2.75 12.68
C TYR A 182 13.74 1.94 11.99
N TYR A 183 13.64 0.67 12.34
CA TYR A 183 12.72 -0.25 11.68
C TYR A 183 11.70 -0.88 12.61
N GLU A 184 10.59 -1.30 12.03
CA GLU A 184 9.66 -2.28 12.57
C GLU A 184 9.79 -3.58 11.77
N PHE A 185 9.72 -4.72 12.45
CA PHE A 185 9.66 -6.04 11.81
C PHE A 185 8.49 -6.83 12.36
N ASP A 186 7.68 -7.38 11.47
CA ASP A 186 6.53 -8.21 11.82
C ASP A 186 6.21 -9.20 10.68
N VAL A 187 5.48 -10.26 11.02
CA VAL A 187 5.09 -11.34 10.12
C VAL A 187 3.57 -11.44 10.01
N GLU A 188 3.04 -11.22 8.81
CA GLU A 188 1.61 -11.34 8.55
C GLU A 188 1.26 -12.72 7.95
N HIS A 189 0.37 -13.47 8.60
CA HIS A 189 -0.16 -14.71 8.04
C HIS A 189 -1.14 -14.45 6.87
N THR A 190 -0.88 -15.12 5.75
CA THR A 190 -1.70 -15.12 4.53
C THR A 190 -1.99 -16.56 4.08
N LYS A 191 -3.11 -16.82 3.41
CA LYS A 191 -3.39 -18.12 2.79
C LYS A 191 -3.20 -18.05 1.29
N ILE A 192 -2.35 -18.94 0.78
CA ILE A 192 -2.11 -19.13 -0.65
C ILE A 192 -2.52 -20.56 -0.98
N ASN A 193 -3.45 -20.68 -1.91
CA ASN A 193 -4.05 -21.97 -2.31
C ASN A 193 -4.58 -22.81 -1.13
N GLY A 194 -5.06 -22.15 -0.07
CA GLY A 194 -5.60 -22.81 1.13
C GLY A 194 -4.58 -23.05 2.25
N GLU A 195 -3.29 -22.98 1.94
CA GLU A 195 -2.17 -23.20 2.87
C GLU A 195 -1.68 -21.90 3.50
N TRP A 196 -1.29 -21.96 4.77
CA TRP A 196 -0.74 -20.80 5.47
C TRP A 196 0.68 -20.51 4.98
N ASN A 197 0.91 -19.24 4.68
CA ASN A 197 2.19 -18.66 4.29
C ASN A 197 2.41 -17.39 5.12
N TYR A 198 3.65 -16.91 5.12
CA TYR A 198 4.13 -15.88 6.03
C TYR A 198 4.70 -14.73 5.22
N ARG A 199 4.06 -13.57 5.33
CA ARG A 199 4.55 -12.32 4.75
C ARG A 199 5.51 -11.67 5.75
N TYR A 200 6.78 -11.66 5.43
CA TYR A 200 7.78 -10.94 6.21
C TYR A 200 7.84 -9.51 5.71
N THR A 201 7.79 -8.56 6.63
CA THR A 201 7.87 -7.14 6.27
C THR A 201 8.85 -6.43 7.18
N LEU A 202 9.80 -5.73 6.55
CA LEU A 202 10.68 -4.77 7.20
C LEU A 202 10.19 -3.37 6.83
N PHE A 203 9.94 -2.53 7.84
CA PHE A 203 9.27 -1.25 7.67
C PHE A 203 10.10 -0.14 8.31
N ASP A 204 10.32 0.97 7.61
CA ASP A 204 11.02 2.14 8.15
C ASP A 204 10.02 3.03 8.90
N SER A 205 10.16 3.10 10.22
CA SER A 205 9.21 3.80 11.09
C SER A 205 9.28 5.32 10.95
N ILE A 206 10.43 5.86 10.54
CA ILE A 206 10.65 7.30 10.39
C ILE A 206 10.08 7.78 9.06
N HIS A 207 10.40 7.08 7.97
CA HIS A 207 9.86 7.40 6.65
C HIS A 207 8.42 6.90 6.45
N ASN A 208 7.94 6.03 7.34
CA ASN A 208 6.62 5.40 7.27
C ASN A 208 6.41 4.67 5.93
N ILE A 209 7.41 3.92 5.46
CA ILE A 209 7.35 3.12 4.23
C ILE A 209 7.92 1.71 4.42
N SER A 210 7.51 0.77 3.58
CA SER A 210 8.08 -0.57 3.58
C SER A 210 9.45 -0.58 2.89
N VAL A 211 10.44 -1.18 3.58
CA VAL A 211 11.78 -1.48 3.08
C VAL A 211 11.71 -2.72 2.19
N ALA A 212 11.08 -3.79 2.70
CA ALA A 212 10.95 -5.05 2.00
C ALA A 212 9.69 -5.82 2.43
N ASP A 213 9.13 -6.56 1.47
CA ASP A 213 8.04 -7.50 1.64
C ASP A 213 8.38 -8.79 0.91
N GLU A 214 8.33 -9.92 1.60
CA GLU A 214 8.59 -11.24 1.01
C GLU A 214 7.63 -12.28 1.58
N ILE A 215 7.36 -13.36 0.82
CA ILE A 215 6.44 -14.42 1.22
C ILE A 215 7.20 -15.73 1.32
N TYR A 216 7.06 -16.38 2.47
CA TYR A 216 7.64 -17.68 2.77
C TYR A 216 6.54 -18.71 3.07
N SER A 217 6.77 -19.97 2.71
CA SER A 217 5.87 -21.08 3.06
C SER A 217 6.00 -21.48 4.53
N GLU A 218 7.11 -21.12 5.17
CA GLU A 218 7.43 -21.47 6.56
C GLU A 218 7.95 -20.24 7.32
N GLU A 219 7.97 -20.35 8.64
CA GLU A 219 8.47 -19.32 9.53
C GLU A 219 9.67 -19.79 10.34
N THR A 220 10.86 -19.77 9.72
CA THR A 220 12.10 -20.26 10.35
C THR A 220 13.01 -19.13 10.79
N LYS A 221 13.82 -19.39 11.83
CA LYS A 221 14.80 -18.42 12.35
C LYS A 221 15.83 -18.01 11.29
N ASP A 222 16.26 -18.95 10.44
CA ASP A 222 17.25 -18.71 9.40
C ASP A 222 16.67 -17.82 8.29
N GLN A 223 15.43 -18.07 7.85
CA GLN A 223 14.75 -17.19 6.89
C GLN A 223 14.59 -15.77 7.42
N ILE A 224 14.19 -15.59 8.69
CA ILE A 224 14.07 -14.27 9.30
C ILE A 224 15.43 -13.56 9.33
N LYS A 225 16.47 -14.27 9.76
CA LYS A 225 17.83 -13.72 9.81
C LYS A 225 18.31 -13.29 8.42
N ASP A 226 18.14 -14.14 7.42
CA ASP A 226 18.62 -13.88 6.07
C ASP A 226 17.81 -12.77 5.40
N PHE A 227 16.49 -12.74 5.60
CA PHE A 227 15.63 -11.64 5.18
C PHE A 227 16.09 -10.29 5.76
N LEU A 228 16.32 -10.24 7.08
CA LEU A 228 16.78 -9.02 7.75
C LEU A 228 18.20 -8.63 7.31
N ASP A 229 19.13 -9.58 7.18
CA ASP A 229 20.50 -9.28 6.75
C ASP A 229 20.56 -8.72 5.32
N VAL A 230 19.91 -9.40 4.37
CA VAL A 230 19.90 -8.99 2.96
C VAL A 230 19.28 -7.60 2.81
N ASN A 231 18.14 -7.36 3.45
CA ASN A 231 17.42 -6.09 3.31
C ASN A 231 18.01 -4.95 4.16
N THR A 232 19.04 -5.20 4.98
CA THR A 232 19.72 -4.16 5.79
C THR A 232 21.23 -4.06 5.56
N ARG A 233 21.80 -4.83 4.62
CA ARG A 233 23.26 -4.96 4.43
C ARG A 233 23.98 -3.63 4.23
N ASN A 234 23.39 -2.71 3.46
CA ASN A 234 23.95 -1.39 3.15
C ASN A 234 23.14 -0.26 3.77
N GLN A 235 22.42 -0.54 4.86
CA GLN A 235 21.56 0.43 5.53
C GLN A 235 22.05 0.72 6.93
N ASN A 236 21.64 1.86 7.47
CA ASN A 236 21.86 2.17 8.88
C ASN A 236 21.22 1.08 9.76
N LYS A 237 21.93 0.64 10.81
CA LYS A 237 21.47 -0.40 11.72
C LYS A 237 21.33 0.14 13.15
N ILE A 238 20.24 0.84 13.44
CA ILE A 238 20.04 1.50 14.74
C ILE A 238 19.16 0.66 15.66
N SER A 239 17.91 0.41 15.26
CA SER A 239 16.98 -0.37 16.06
C SER A 239 15.92 -1.08 15.24
N ILE A 240 15.43 -2.21 15.76
CA ILE A 240 14.22 -2.87 15.28
C ILE A 240 13.23 -3.02 16.43
N THR A 241 11.99 -2.58 16.21
CA THR A 241 10.84 -2.90 17.07
C THR A 241 10.07 -4.08 16.49
N SER A 242 9.77 -5.09 17.29
CA SER A 242 9.01 -6.28 16.85
C SER A 242 7.90 -6.66 17.84
N ASP A 243 7.05 -7.61 17.45
CA ASP A 243 6.14 -8.29 18.40
C ASP A 243 6.93 -9.07 19.47
N LEU A 244 6.24 -9.79 20.37
CA LEU A 244 6.84 -10.54 21.47
C LEU A 244 7.40 -11.94 21.13
N ASP A 245 7.62 -12.29 19.87
CA ASP A 245 8.23 -13.57 19.56
C ASP A 245 9.71 -13.62 20.01
N HIS A 246 9.98 -14.49 20.99
CA HIS A 246 11.29 -14.75 21.54
C HIS A 246 12.39 -15.05 20.49
N LYS A 247 12.02 -15.52 19.29
CA LYS A 247 12.99 -15.78 18.21
C LYS A 247 13.60 -14.52 17.61
N TYR A 248 12.89 -13.38 17.66
CA TYR A 248 13.32 -12.15 16.99
C TYR A 248 14.49 -11.48 17.69
N LYS A 249 14.43 -11.31 19.02
CA LYS A 249 15.46 -10.58 19.78
C LYS A 249 16.89 -11.09 19.50
N PRO A 250 17.20 -12.39 19.63
CA PRO A 250 18.56 -12.89 19.38
C PRO A 250 19.03 -12.67 17.93
N ILE A 251 18.12 -12.75 16.95
CA ILE A 251 18.43 -12.53 15.54
C ILE A 251 18.77 -11.04 15.31
N ILE A 252 17.91 -10.15 15.80
CA ILE A 252 18.03 -8.70 15.64
C ILE A 252 19.34 -8.20 16.28
N GLU A 253 19.64 -8.62 17.50
CA GLU A 253 20.86 -8.20 18.21
C GLU A 253 22.13 -8.75 17.53
N LYS A 254 22.09 -10.00 17.03
CA LYS A 254 23.21 -10.59 16.28
C LYS A 254 23.51 -9.84 14.98
N LEU A 255 22.51 -9.21 14.37
CA LEU A 255 22.67 -8.39 13.17
C LEU A 255 23.16 -6.95 13.47
N GLY A 256 23.37 -6.61 14.75
CA GLY A 256 23.92 -5.33 15.19
C GLY A 256 22.88 -4.27 15.56
N PHE A 257 21.60 -4.63 15.62
CA PHE A 257 20.53 -3.70 15.99
C PHE A 257 20.28 -3.70 17.49
N LYS A 258 19.90 -2.53 18.03
CA LYS A 258 19.17 -2.51 19.31
C LYS A 258 17.75 -3.03 19.09
N HIS A 259 17.16 -3.59 20.13
CA HIS A 259 15.84 -4.21 20.02
C HIS A 259 14.84 -3.57 20.98
N GLN A 260 13.62 -3.36 20.50
CA GLN A 260 12.48 -2.89 21.28
C GLN A 260 11.31 -3.87 21.14
N TRP A 261 10.71 -4.26 22.27
CA TRP A 261 9.46 -5.02 22.25
C TRP A 261 8.26 -4.09 22.03
N CYS A 262 7.32 -4.47 21.17
CA CYS A 262 6.07 -3.75 20.99
C CYS A 262 5.22 -3.77 22.27
N LEU A 263 4.97 -2.60 22.87
CA LEU A 263 4.25 -2.50 24.14
C LEU A 263 2.76 -2.89 24.04
N ILE A 264 2.15 -2.75 22.86
CA ILE A 264 0.77 -3.20 22.62
C ILE A 264 0.70 -4.73 22.65
N HIS A 265 1.65 -5.41 21.99
CA HIS A 265 1.77 -6.86 22.06
C HIS A 265 2.11 -7.34 23.47
N ALA A 266 2.98 -6.61 24.18
CA ALA A 266 3.28 -6.84 25.59
C ALA A 266 2.04 -6.87 26.47
N ARG A 267 1.22 -5.82 26.39
CA ARG A 267 -0.05 -5.73 27.14
C ARG A 267 -1.01 -6.86 26.79
N LYS A 268 -1.19 -7.16 25.49
CA LYS A 268 -2.08 -8.24 25.05
C LYS A 268 -1.62 -9.59 25.60
N ASN A 269 -0.32 -9.87 25.57
CA ASN A 269 0.26 -11.11 26.08
C ASN A 269 0.09 -11.24 27.60
N MET A 270 0.43 -10.20 28.36
CA MET A 270 0.27 -10.21 29.83
C MET A 270 -1.19 -10.39 30.24
N LYS A 271 -2.12 -9.69 29.57
CA LYS A 271 -3.57 -9.88 29.80
C LYS A 271 -4.03 -11.30 29.51
N LYS A 272 -3.51 -11.93 28.46
CA LYS A 272 -3.83 -13.32 28.12
C LYS A 272 -3.36 -14.26 29.23
N ILE A 273 -2.11 -14.11 29.68
CA ILE A 273 -1.51 -14.91 30.76
C ILE A 273 -2.32 -14.78 32.05
N ILE A 274 -2.65 -13.55 32.46
CA ILE A 274 -3.46 -13.29 33.65
C ILE A 274 -4.84 -13.95 33.50
N LYS A 275 -5.49 -13.80 32.36
CA LYS A 275 -6.82 -14.39 32.11
C LYS A 275 -6.81 -15.91 32.17
N GLU A 276 -5.78 -16.56 31.63
CA GLU A 276 -5.62 -18.02 31.67
C GLU A 276 -5.40 -18.49 33.11
N TYR A 277 -4.50 -17.83 33.86
CA TYR A 277 -4.26 -18.10 35.27
C TYR A 277 -5.55 -17.99 36.12
N LEU A 278 -6.32 -16.92 35.93
CA LEU A 278 -7.58 -16.70 36.66
C LEU A 278 -8.63 -17.79 36.36
N LYS A 279 -8.63 -18.33 35.14
CA LYS A 279 -9.55 -19.38 34.71
C LYS A 279 -9.16 -20.73 35.32
N GLU A 280 -7.87 -21.04 35.40
CA GLU A 280 -7.37 -22.33 35.88
C GLU A 280 -7.45 -22.45 37.40
N ASN A 281 -7.27 -21.35 38.13
CA ASN A 281 -7.12 -21.38 39.59
C ASN A 281 -8.38 -21.01 40.38
N SER A 282 -9.55 -20.85 39.73
CA SER A 282 -10.83 -20.50 40.38
C SER A 282 -10.73 -19.38 41.42
N ILE A 283 -9.95 -18.33 41.11
CA ILE A 283 -9.60 -17.25 42.04
C ILE A 283 -10.84 -16.49 42.51
N GLU A 284 -10.91 -16.14 43.79
CA GLU A 284 -11.98 -15.35 44.40
C GLU A 284 -12.04 -13.91 43.87
N LYS A 285 -13.16 -13.21 44.12
CA LYS A 285 -13.39 -11.87 43.56
C LYS A 285 -12.38 -10.84 44.05
N ASP A 286 -12.07 -10.83 45.34
CA ASP A 286 -11.18 -9.83 45.94
C ASP A 286 -9.74 -9.99 45.44
N ASP A 287 -9.27 -11.23 45.26
CA ASP A 287 -7.95 -11.50 44.71
C ASP A 287 -7.86 -11.19 43.21
N ARG A 288 -8.95 -11.32 42.45
CA ARG A 288 -9.01 -10.82 41.06
C ARG A 288 -8.85 -9.31 40.99
N GLU A 289 -9.43 -8.58 41.93
CA GLU A 289 -9.31 -7.12 42.00
C GLU A 289 -7.87 -6.72 42.32
N LYS A 290 -7.24 -7.36 43.32
CA LYS A 290 -5.80 -7.17 43.60
C LYS A 290 -4.92 -7.46 42.38
N ILE A 291 -5.16 -8.55 41.66
CA ILE A 291 -4.40 -8.89 40.43
C ILE A 291 -4.54 -7.77 39.40
N LYS A 292 -5.76 -7.25 39.20
CA LYS A 292 -6.02 -6.17 38.26
C LYS A 292 -5.36 -4.85 38.66
N ASP A 293 -5.31 -4.53 39.95
CA ASP A 293 -4.64 -3.33 40.43
C ASP A 293 -3.12 -3.39 40.18
N HIS A 294 -2.49 -4.52 40.46
CA HIS A 294 -1.07 -4.72 40.19
C HIS A 294 -0.76 -4.86 38.68
N GLU A 295 -1.70 -5.37 37.87
CA GLU A 295 -1.63 -5.30 36.41
C GLU A 295 -1.56 -3.85 35.92
N ASN A 296 -2.38 -2.96 36.47
CA ASN A 296 -2.36 -1.54 36.11
C ASN A 296 -1.04 -0.87 36.50
N ILE A 297 -0.48 -1.18 37.68
CA ILE A 297 0.85 -0.70 38.10
C ILE A 297 1.92 -1.06 37.06
N ILE A 298 1.91 -2.29 36.54
CA ILE A 298 2.83 -2.71 35.47
C ILE A 298 2.59 -1.90 34.20
N PHE A 299 1.33 -1.70 33.80
CA PHE A 299 1.02 -0.98 32.57
C PHE A 299 1.32 0.50 32.64
N ASP A 300 1.29 1.10 33.83
CA ASP A 300 1.71 2.48 34.05
C ASP A 300 3.20 2.68 33.75
N LEU A 301 4.04 1.66 33.95
CA LEU A 301 5.45 1.71 33.51
C LEU A 301 5.55 1.96 32.01
N PHE A 302 4.68 1.32 31.20
CA PHE A 302 4.66 1.45 29.74
C PHE A 302 4.16 2.82 29.26
N GLU A 303 3.51 3.61 30.12
CA GLU A 303 3.10 4.99 29.82
C GLU A 303 4.12 6.03 30.33
N SER A 304 5.21 5.60 30.96
CA SER A 304 6.25 6.52 31.42
C SER A 304 6.86 7.30 30.26
N THR A 305 7.27 8.54 30.53
CA THR A 305 7.92 9.45 29.58
C THR A 305 9.39 9.69 29.90
N SER A 306 9.92 9.07 30.96
CA SER A 306 11.29 9.26 31.41
C SER A 306 11.93 7.93 31.79
N TYR A 307 13.07 7.64 31.17
CA TYR A 307 13.84 6.43 31.46
C TYR A 307 14.29 6.38 32.93
N LYS A 308 14.71 7.51 33.50
CA LYS A 308 15.12 7.59 34.91
C LYS A 308 13.94 7.31 35.85
N LYS A 309 12.76 7.84 35.51
CA LYS A 309 11.54 7.61 36.28
C LYS A 309 11.13 6.14 36.23
N VAL A 310 11.00 5.54 35.05
CA VAL A 310 10.57 4.14 34.92
C VAL A 310 11.53 3.17 35.59
N ARG A 311 12.84 3.46 35.58
CA ARG A 311 13.83 2.65 36.29
C ARG A 311 13.68 2.74 37.81
N LYS A 312 13.36 3.92 38.34
CA LYS A 312 13.05 4.10 39.75
C LYS A 312 11.76 3.36 40.12
N ASP A 313 10.68 3.61 39.37
CA ASP A 313 9.37 3.00 39.62
C ASP A 313 9.45 1.46 39.55
N PHE A 314 10.22 0.92 38.59
CA PHE A 314 10.45 -0.52 38.49
C PHE A 314 11.27 -1.09 39.64
N ASN A 315 12.29 -0.38 40.14
CA ASN A 315 13.03 -0.80 41.33
C ASN A 315 12.13 -0.79 42.58
N ASP A 316 11.24 0.19 42.70
CA ASP A 316 10.28 0.26 43.80
C ASP A 316 9.29 -0.92 43.75
N ILE A 317 8.90 -1.36 42.55
CA ILE A 317 8.11 -2.58 42.32
C ILE A 317 8.91 -3.83 42.73
N LEU A 318 10.18 -3.95 42.30
CA LEU A 318 11.03 -5.09 42.63
C LEU A 318 11.25 -5.25 44.14
N ASN A 319 11.41 -4.15 44.88
CA ASN A 319 11.57 -4.18 46.34
C ASN A 319 10.36 -4.74 47.09
N LYS A 320 9.17 -4.69 46.47
CA LYS A 320 7.90 -5.16 47.06
C LYS A 320 7.32 -6.36 46.32
N VAL A 321 8.08 -6.97 45.40
CA VAL A 321 7.55 -7.96 44.46
C VAL A 321 7.02 -9.23 45.13
N GLU A 322 7.51 -9.55 46.34
CA GLU A 322 7.01 -10.68 47.12
C GLU A 322 5.59 -10.48 47.67
N ASP A 323 5.14 -9.22 47.80
CA ASP A 323 3.79 -8.88 48.22
C ASP A 323 2.78 -8.96 47.06
N TYR A 324 3.27 -9.14 45.82
CA TYR A 324 2.43 -9.12 44.62
C TYR A 324 1.80 -10.50 44.40
N PRO A 325 0.58 -10.56 43.81
CA PRO A 325 -0.03 -11.81 43.42
C PRO A 325 0.91 -12.67 42.57
N GLU A 326 0.90 -13.98 42.78
CA GLU A 326 1.89 -14.90 42.19
C GLU A 326 2.07 -14.69 40.68
N ILE A 327 0.96 -14.63 39.93
CA ILE A 327 1.00 -14.44 38.47
C ILE A 327 1.66 -13.12 38.05
N ILE A 328 1.46 -12.06 38.85
CA ILE A 328 2.06 -10.75 38.58
C ILE A 328 3.55 -10.79 38.89
N ARG A 329 3.96 -11.39 40.02
CA ARG A 329 5.37 -11.64 40.35
C ARG A 329 6.07 -12.42 39.22
N GLN A 330 5.42 -13.45 38.67
CA GLN A 330 5.97 -14.21 37.55
C GLN A 330 6.16 -13.33 36.30
N ILE A 331 5.20 -12.48 35.94
CA ILE A 331 5.34 -11.53 34.82
C ILE A 331 6.52 -10.58 35.04
N ILE A 332 6.62 -9.98 36.24
CA ILE A 332 7.69 -9.04 36.59
C ILE A 332 9.06 -9.72 36.47
N LEU A 333 9.25 -10.85 37.17
CA LEU A 333 10.55 -11.49 37.30
C LEU A 333 10.98 -12.26 36.05
N LYS A 334 10.05 -12.90 35.34
CA LYS A 334 10.38 -13.76 34.20
C LYS A 334 10.28 -13.05 32.84
N GLN A 335 9.47 -11.99 32.72
CA GLN A 335 9.26 -11.31 31.44
C GLN A 335 9.86 -9.91 31.42
N ILE A 336 9.52 -9.05 32.38
CA ILE A 336 9.90 -7.64 32.35
C ILE A 336 11.35 -7.46 32.78
N MET A 337 11.75 -8.01 33.92
CA MET A 337 13.08 -7.84 34.49
C MET A 337 14.22 -8.28 33.53
N PRO A 338 14.17 -9.46 32.88
CA PRO A 338 15.25 -9.89 31.98
C PRO A 338 15.33 -9.06 30.69
N HIS A 339 14.26 -8.34 30.34
CA HIS A 339 14.13 -7.59 29.09
C HIS A 339 13.85 -6.10 29.32
N PHE A 340 14.16 -5.58 30.51
CA PHE A 340 13.81 -4.21 30.90
C PHE A 340 14.30 -3.18 29.87
N GLU A 341 15.57 -3.27 29.48
CA GLU A 341 16.16 -2.38 28.46
C GLU A 341 15.48 -2.49 27.09
N THR A 342 14.93 -3.65 26.76
CA THR A 342 14.22 -3.92 25.51
C THR A 342 12.78 -3.39 25.54
N TYR A 343 12.14 -3.35 26.70
CA TYR A 343 10.82 -2.73 26.83
C TYR A 343 10.88 -1.20 26.82
N PHE A 344 12.00 -0.61 27.26
CA PHE A 344 12.11 0.82 27.51
C PHE A 344 13.18 1.53 26.67
N LEU A 345 13.64 0.92 25.57
CA LEU A 345 14.63 1.51 24.66
C LEU A 345 14.12 2.85 24.08
N PHE A 346 12.83 2.94 23.75
CA PHE A 346 12.19 4.16 23.24
C PHE A 346 12.32 5.38 24.17
N LEU A 347 12.55 5.18 25.47
CA LEU A 347 12.78 6.26 26.42
C LEU A 347 14.22 6.77 26.40
N LYS A 348 15.17 6.00 25.86
CA LYS A 348 16.55 6.42 25.63
C LYS A 348 16.73 7.06 24.26
N ASP A 349 16.00 6.58 23.27
CA ASP A 349 15.99 7.12 21.91
C ASP A 349 14.54 7.29 21.42
N PRO A 350 14.01 8.54 21.43
CA PRO A 350 12.62 8.82 21.05
C PRO A 350 12.24 8.46 19.60
N LYS A 351 13.22 8.21 18.72
CA LYS A 351 12.96 7.77 17.34
C LYS A 351 12.61 6.28 17.25
N VAL A 352 12.94 5.49 18.27
CA VAL A 352 12.57 4.09 18.35
C VAL A 352 11.06 3.99 18.61
N PRO A 353 10.27 3.35 17.73
CA PRO A 353 8.84 3.26 17.92
C PRO A 353 8.53 2.34 19.11
N LYS A 354 7.69 2.80 20.04
CA LYS A 354 7.23 2.00 21.19
C LYS A 354 6.33 0.81 20.80
N THR A 355 5.78 0.82 19.59
CA THR A 355 4.78 -0.15 19.10
C THR A 355 4.92 -0.37 17.60
N THR A 356 4.57 -1.55 17.11
CA THR A 356 4.47 -1.92 15.69
C THR A 356 3.18 -1.44 15.01
N ASN A 357 2.65 -0.28 15.42
CA ASN A 357 1.35 0.19 14.90
C ASN A 357 1.42 0.62 13.42
N GLN A 358 2.58 1.11 12.99
CA GLN A 358 2.75 1.58 11.61
C GLN A 358 2.74 0.40 10.65
N ILE A 359 3.49 -0.67 10.94
CA ILE A 359 3.48 -1.90 10.14
C ILE A 359 2.12 -2.61 10.19
N GLU A 360 1.43 -2.64 11.34
CA GLU A 360 0.06 -3.18 11.44
C GLU A 360 -0.93 -2.44 10.53
N ASN A 361 -0.85 -1.10 10.47
CA ASN A 361 -1.67 -0.30 9.57
C ASN A 361 -1.28 -0.54 8.10
N TYR A 362 0.02 -0.66 7.81
CA TYR A 362 0.52 -1.00 6.49
C TYR A 362 -0.04 -2.33 5.99
N PHE A 363 -0.05 -3.37 6.82
CA PHE A 363 -0.70 -4.66 6.51
C PHE A 363 -2.18 -4.49 6.16
N GLN A 364 -2.93 -3.76 6.98
CA GLN A 364 -4.36 -3.52 6.73
C GLN A 364 -4.62 -2.80 5.40
N LYS A 365 -3.73 -1.89 4.99
CA LYS A 365 -3.88 -1.15 3.72
C LYS A 365 -3.39 -1.93 2.51
N THR A 366 -2.38 -2.79 2.65
CA THR A 366 -1.80 -3.50 1.52
C THR A 366 -2.43 -4.87 1.29
N LEU A 367 -2.76 -5.61 2.36
CA LEU A 367 -3.35 -6.94 2.25
C LEU A 367 -4.41 -7.20 3.33
N PRO A 368 -5.61 -6.59 3.23
CA PRO A 368 -6.63 -6.73 4.25
C PRO A 368 -7.09 -8.17 4.47
N LYS A 369 -7.64 -8.41 5.67
CA LYS A 369 -8.04 -9.73 6.18
C LYS A 369 -8.93 -10.54 5.24
N HIS A 370 -9.87 -9.91 4.51
CA HIS A 370 -10.76 -10.61 3.58
C HIS A 370 -10.09 -11.01 2.26
N ILE A 371 -8.98 -10.36 1.89
CA ILE A 371 -8.20 -10.64 0.68
C ILE A 371 -7.10 -11.66 1.00
N LYS A 372 -6.37 -11.48 2.10
CA LYS A 372 -5.22 -12.31 2.46
C LYS A 372 -5.51 -13.79 2.70
N ARG A 373 -6.78 -14.21 2.65
CA ARG A 373 -7.20 -15.61 2.89
C ARG A 373 -7.68 -16.35 1.64
N ILE A 374 -7.75 -15.66 0.49
CA ILE A 374 -8.37 -16.18 -0.73
C ILE A 374 -7.39 -16.21 -1.92
N MET A 375 -6.11 -15.99 -1.65
CA MET A 375 -5.08 -15.88 -2.68
C MET A 375 -4.71 -17.26 -3.22
N LYS A 376 -4.27 -17.30 -4.49
CA LYS A 376 -4.00 -18.56 -5.22
C LYS A 376 -2.52 -18.80 -5.48
N THR A 377 -1.75 -17.74 -5.72
CA THR A 377 -0.33 -17.82 -6.02
C THR A 377 0.44 -16.76 -5.23
N THR A 378 1.71 -17.03 -4.94
CA THR A 378 2.62 -16.08 -4.28
C THR A 378 2.78 -14.79 -5.08
N GLU A 379 2.98 -14.92 -6.39
CA GLU A 379 3.06 -13.79 -7.33
C GLU A 379 1.80 -12.90 -7.27
N GLY A 380 0.61 -13.51 -7.22
CA GLY A 380 -0.64 -12.77 -7.11
C GLY A 380 -0.79 -12.02 -5.79
N VAL A 381 -0.15 -12.48 -4.71
CA VAL A 381 -0.05 -11.77 -3.43
C VAL A 381 0.89 -10.58 -3.56
N MET A 382 2.11 -10.83 -4.04
CA MET A 382 3.17 -9.83 -4.13
C MET A 382 2.79 -8.66 -5.03
N THR A 383 2.25 -8.93 -6.22
CA THR A 383 1.85 -7.89 -7.17
C THR A 383 0.75 -6.98 -6.60
N ARG A 384 -0.20 -7.53 -5.85
CA ARG A 384 -1.23 -6.74 -5.15
C ARG A 384 -0.67 -5.92 -3.99
N ILE A 385 0.31 -6.46 -3.26
CA ILE A 385 1.05 -5.71 -2.25
C ILE A 385 1.77 -4.54 -2.92
N TRP A 386 2.50 -4.76 -4.01
CA TRP A 386 3.26 -3.71 -4.72
C TRP A 386 2.37 -2.60 -5.26
N GLN A 387 1.23 -2.95 -5.89
CA GLN A 387 0.24 -1.97 -6.35
C GLN A 387 -0.21 -1.03 -5.23
N ARG A 388 -0.47 -1.58 -4.03
CA ARG A 388 -0.92 -0.78 -2.88
C ARG A 388 0.23 -0.09 -2.15
N LYS A 389 1.41 -0.70 -2.14
CA LYS A 389 2.65 -0.08 -1.64
C LYS A 389 2.93 1.21 -2.41
N LYS A 390 2.76 1.22 -3.74
CA LYS A 390 2.89 2.43 -4.57
C LYS A 390 2.00 3.57 -4.06
N LEU A 391 0.73 3.32 -3.76
CA LEU A 391 -0.15 4.33 -3.18
C LEU A 391 0.22 4.74 -1.75
N TRP A 392 0.69 3.80 -0.93
CA TRP A 392 1.14 4.07 0.42
C TRP A 392 2.36 4.98 0.42
N ASP A 393 3.39 4.60 -0.33
CA ASP A 393 4.66 5.34 -0.42
C ASP A 393 4.42 6.73 -1.01
N GLN A 394 3.61 6.86 -2.08
CA GLN A 394 3.25 8.17 -2.65
C GLN A 394 2.56 9.11 -1.66
N ARG A 395 1.84 8.60 -0.66
CA ARG A 395 1.19 9.44 0.36
C ARG A 395 2.17 9.89 1.43
N ASN A 396 3.06 9.01 1.87
CA ASN A 396 3.98 9.31 2.95
C ASN A 396 5.17 10.15 2.48
N LEU A 397 5.71 9.87 1.30
CA LEU A 397 6.87 10.59 0.75
C LEU A 397 6.56 12.01 0.30
N LYS A 398 5.30 12.33 -0.03
CA LYS A 398 4.87 13.71 -0.30
C LYS A 398 4.86 14.59 0.97
N THR A 399 5.01 13.98 2.13
CA THR A 399 4.87 14.63 3.45
C THR A 399 6.23 14.80 4.15
N THR A 400 7.32 14.39 3.51
CA THR A 400 8.72 14.67 3.87
C THR A 400 9.32 15.62 2.86
#